data_AF-A0A6L3F6M4-F1
#
_entry.id   AF-A0A6L3F6M4-F1
#
_cell.length_a   1.000
_cell.length_b   1.000
_cell.length_c   1.000
_cell.angle_alpha   90.00
_cell.angle_beta   90.00
_cell.angle_gamma   90.00
#
_symmetry.space_group_name_H-M   'P 1'
#
loop_
_entity.id
_entity.type
_entity.pdbx_description
1 polymer ?
#
loop_
_entity_poly.entity_id
_entity_poly.type
_entity_poly.pdbx_seq_one_letter_code
_entity_poly.pdbx_strand_id
1 'polypeptide(L)'
;MNSEREQLRYAIASLEAQRPFLTDVVVDTTVDTLREKMARIDAFTDGDGTRRTSQRKQVTILFANVTGFTGLAESIPNTNMLDIMNVLWRRLDGAITRHNGVIDKHIGDAVMGLFGVPAAREDDPEQALRAALAMRAALSDFMNEMESLRETGALPLPLGDNGRHPLRELQIRIGINTGPVLLGEVGSGDEYTVIGDAVNVASRLERTVSPGGILISHDTYMLVRGIFNIEPLGPVEIRGRSEPIPVYMVLGVKSRLFYTTGRGVEGIETPMVGRDNELKQLKHVAQMAMAQQKGRVVTIVGEAGVGKSRLLHEFNTWIKTSSNNIATFKGRTYERSRQIPFALIRDLFATQFDILDDDPPAVAEDKLVAGMHAFTDMAKSKVRNRARTIAQLIGLDLSAGHFPANGLASAPQVQDLAFSYIA
;
A
#
# COMPACT_ATOMS: atom_id res chain seq x y z
N MET A 1 28.60 15.64 12.01
CA MET A 1 27.62 14.56 11.81
C MET A 1 27.77 13.38 12.79
N ASN A 2 28.97 12.86 13.12
CA ASN A 2 29.10 11.98 14.30
C ASN A 2 28.56 12.68 15.56
N SER A 3 28.84 13.98 15.69
CA SER A 3 28.40 14.79 16.83
C SER A 3 26.89 14.93 16.99
N GLU A 4 26.07 15.18 15.94
CA GLU A 4 24.61 15.33 16.12
C GLU A 4 23.91 13.98 16.35
N ARG A 5 24.34 12.93 15.65
CA ARG A 5 23.86 11.56 15.89
C ARG A 5 24.21 11.09 17.30
N GLU A 6 25.42 11.38 17.76
CA GLU A 6 25.85 11.12 19.14
C GLU A 6 25.11 12.00 20.14
N GLN A 7 24.81 13.26 19.82
CA GLN A 7 24.01 14.16 20.66
C GLN A 7 22.57 13.66 20.80
N LEU A 8 21.92 13.20 19.72
CA LEU A 8 20.58 12.61 19.79
C LEU A 8 20.59 11.30 20.58
N ARG A 9 21.60 10.44 20.36
CA ARG A 9 21.76 9.21 21.15
C ARG A 9 21.98 9.52 22.64
N TYR A 10 22.78 10.53 22.94
CA TYR A 10 23.06 10.98 24.29
C TYR A 10 21.82 11.62 24.94
N ALA A 11 21.05 12.40 24.18
CA ALA A 11 19.81 13.01 24.65
C ALA A 11 18.73 11.95 24.95
N ILE A 12 18.57 10.94 24.08
CA ILE A 12 17.68 9.80 24.33
C ILE A 12 18.12 9.05 25.60
N ALA A 13 19.40 8.68 25.70
CA ALA A 13 19.91 7.98 26.87
C ALA A 13 19.78 8.81 28.16
N SER A 14 19.96 10.13 28.09
CA SER A 14 19.81 11.02 29.23
C SER A 14 18.35 11.17 29.67
N LEU A 15 17.40 11.25 28.73
CA LEU A 15 15.97 11.29 29.03
C LEU A 15 15.48 9.96 29.61
N GLU A 16 15.94 8.84 29.06
CA GLU A 16 15.65 7.50 29.58
C GLU A 16 16.23 7.31 31.00
N ALA A 17 17.40 7.87 31.31
CA ALA A 17 17.96 7.85 32.66
C ALA A 17 17.19 8.74 33.67
N GLN A 18 16.47 9.76 33.18
CA GLN A 18 15.64 10.66 34.00
C GLN A 18 14.21 10.17 34.20
N ARG A 19 13.86 9.00 33.65
CA ARG A 19 12.54 8.35 33.81
C ARG A 19 12.04 8.21 35.26
N PRO A 20 12.90 8.05 36.30
CA PRO A 20 12.44 8.06 37.70
C PRO A 20 11.89 9.41 38.19
N PHE A 21 12.15 10.51 37.47
CA PHE A 21 11.84 11.89 37.88
C PHE A 21 10.85 12.59 36.93
N LEU A 22 10.49 11.96 35.80
CA LEU A 22 9.58 12.48 34.79
C LEU A 22 8.41 11.50 34.61
N THR A 23 7.23 11.99 34.19
CA THR A 23 6.11 11.12 33.85
C THR A 23 6.39 10.32 32.58
N ASP A 24 6.08 9.02 32.59
CA ASP A 24 6.32 8.10 31.47
C ASP A 24 5.81 8.65 30.13
N VAL A 25 4.63 9.28 30.12
CA VAL A 25 4.03 9.89 28.91
C VAL A 25 4.92 10.96 28.29
N VAL A 26 5.57 11.80 29.11
CA VAL A 26 6.44 12.89 28.62
C VAL A 26 7.75 12.32 28.08
N VAL A 27 8.31 11.33 28.78
CA VAL A 27 9.54 10.65 28.35
C VAL A 27 9.31 9.93 27.03
N ASP A 28 8.22 9.16 26.92
CA ASP A 28 7.92 8.36 25.73
C ASP A 28 7.67 9.28 24.53
N THR A 29 6.87 10.34 24.67
CA THR A 29 6.60 11.30 23.57
C THR A 29 7.87 11.97 23.06
N THR A 30 8.77 12.37 23.97
CA THR A 30 10.02 13.08 23.62
C THR A 30 11.05 12.12 23.02
N VAL A 31 11.15 10.91 23.58
CA VAL A 31 12.05 9.87 23.07
C VAL A 31 11.61 9.42 21.69
N ASP A 32 10.31 9.27 21.45
CA ASP A 32 9.79 8.90 20.13
C ASP A 32 10.09 9.97 19.09
N THR A 33 9.93 11.26 19.41
CA THR A 33 10.32 12.35 18.49
C THR A 33 11.82 12.37 18.19
N LEU A 34 12.67 12.13 19.21
CA LEU A 34 14.13 12.05 19.01
C LEU A 34 14.54 10.81 18.21
N ARG A 35 13.86 9.68 18.41
CA ARG A 35 14.05 8.45 17.63
C ARG A 35 13.60 8.62 16.19
N GLU A 36 12.48 9.30 15.94
CA GLU A 36 12.05 9.68 14.60
C GLU A 36 13.07 10.59 13.92
N LYS A 37 13.58 11.62 14.63
CA LYS A 37 14.64 12.48 14.09
C LYS A 37 15.91 11.68 13.79
N MET A 38 16.30 10.74 14.65
CA MET A 38 17.46 9.87 14.42
C MET A 38 17.24 8.89 13.26
N ALA A 39 16.05 8.31 13.12
CA ALA A 39 15.68 7.46 11.98
C ALA A 39 15.66 8.24 10.65
N ARG A 40 15.22 9.51 10.69
CA ARG A 40 15.31 10.46 9.56
C ARG A 40 16.74 10.88 9.25
N ILE A 41 17.69 10.77 10.17
CA ILE A 41 19.11 10.98 9.85
C ILE A 41 19.70 9.68 9.27
N ASP A 42 19.40 8.55 9.91
CA ASP A 42 19.98 7.23 9.56
C ASP A 42 19.51 6.72 8.19
N ALA A 43 18.24 6.93 7.81
CA ALA A 43 17.74 6.61 6.48
C ALA A 43 18.42 7.42 5.35
N PHE A 44 19.15 8.48 5.71
CA PHE A 44 19.68 9.48 4.79
C PHE A 44 21.20 9.64 4.86
N THR A 45 21.89 8.86 5.70
CA THR A 45 23.36 8.67 5.68
C THR A 45 23.77 7.44 4.88
N ASP A 46 24.85 7.52 4.10
CA ASP A 46 25.53 6.32 3.58
C ASP A 46 26.37 5.67 4.69
N GLY A 47 26.71 4.39 4.53
CA GLY A 47 27.47 3.61 5.51
C GLY A 47 28.87 4.13 5.87
N ASP A 48 29.33 5.19 5.20
CA ASP A 48 30.65 5.82 5.37
C ASP A 48 30.58 7.28 5.90
N GLY A 49 29.44 7.73 6.41
CA GLY A 49 29.33 9.02 7.12
C GLY A 49 29.54 10.29 6.27
N THR A 50 29.61 10.18 4.95
CA THR A 50 29.70 11.29 4.00
C THR A 50 28.33 11.89 3.69
N ARG A 51 28.27 13.23 3.61
CA ARG A 51 27.05 14.02 3.36
C ARG A 51 26.46 13.64 2.00
N ARG A 52 25.19 13.21 1.94
CA ARG A 52 24.51 13.00 0.66
C ARG A 52 24.36 14.34 -0.03
N THR A 53 25.21 14.58 -1.03
CA THR A 53 24.92 15.56 -2.08
C THR A 53 23.54 15.22 -2.65
N SER A 54 22.75 16.26 -2.90
CA SER A 54 21.33 16.15 -3.27
C SER A 54 21.06 15.02 -4.26
N GLN A 55 20.19 14.06 -3.92
CA GLN A 55 19.90 12.90 -4.77
C GLN A 55 18.66 13.13 -5.62
N ARG A 56 18.78 12.92 -6.95
CA ARG A 56 17.61 12.84 -7.83
C ARG A 56 17.01 11.44 -7.73
N LYS A 57 15.76 11.34 -7.28
CA LYS A 57 15.02 10.08 -7.20
C LYS A 57 13.63 10.23 -7.79
N GLN A 58 13.09 9.12 -8.30
CA GLN A 58 11.68 9.03 -8.63
C GLN A 58 10.91 8.66 -7.35
N VAL A 59 9.98 9.51 -6.95
CA VAL A 59 9.25 9.38 -5.68
C VAL A 59 7.76 9.56 -5.99
N THR A 60 6.92 8.81 -5.29
CA THR A 60 5.47 9.06 -5.29
C THR A 60 5.10 9.91 -4.09
N ILE A 61 4.47 11.04 -4.34
CA ILE A 61 4.11 12.03 -3.33
C ILE A 61 2.59 11.99 -3.17
N LEU A 62 2.14 11.89 -1.93
CA LEU A 62 0.73 11.96 -1.54
C LEU A 62 0.53 13.23 -0.71
N PHE A 63 -0.40 14.08 -1.12
CA PHE A 63 -0.95 15.13 -0.28
C PHE A 63 -2.37 14.78 0.08
N ALA A 64 -2.71 14.88 1.36
CA ALA A 64 -4.08 14.72 1.82
C ALA A 64 -4.45 15.88 2.72
N ASN A 65 -5.61 16.49 2.46
CA ASN A 65 -6.16 17.57 3.25
C ASN A 65 -7.56 17.20 3.75
N VAL A 66 -7.85 17.48 5.00
CA VAL A 66 -9.18 17.22 5.57
C VAL A 66 -9.95 18.54 5.66
N THR A 67 -11.00 18.64 4.86
CA THR A 67 -11.91 19.79 4.81
C THR A 67 -13.09 19.59 5.77
N GLY A 68 -13.67 20.70 6.25
CA GLY A 68 -14.83 20.69 7.16
C GLY A 68 -14.49 21.04 8.62
N PHE A 69 -13.21 21.26 8.94
CA PHE A 69 -12.80 21.57 10.32
C PHE A 69 -13.16 22.96 10.81
N THR A 70 -13.24 23.95 9.93
CA THR A 70 -13.62 25.30 10.33
C THR A 70 -15.04 25.35 10.90
N GLY A 71 -16.00 24.71 10.23
CA GLY A 71 -17.37 24.58 10.75
C GLY A 71 -17.45 23.76 12.03
N LEU A 72 -16.62 22.73 12.16
CA LEU A 72 -16.54 21.92 13.37
C LEU A 72 -15.96 22.71 14.57
N ALA A 73 -14.89 23.48 14.35
CA ALA A 73 -14.22 24.27 15.38
C ALA A 73 -15.09 25.41 15.93
N GLU A 74 -15.98 25.98 15.12
CA GLU A 74 -16.96 26.99 15.57
C GLU A 74 -18.04 26.37 16.47
N SER A 75 -18.31 25.06 16.33
CA SER A 75 -19.36 24.36 17.06
C SER A 75 -18.90 23.65 18.35
N ILE A 76 -17.58 23.48 18.56
CA ILE A 76 -17.01 22.73 19.70
C ILE A 76 -16.07 23.65 20.52
N PRO A 77 -16.15 23.65 21.87
CA PRO A 77 -15.20 24.38 22.71
C PRO A 77 -13.74 23.95 22.44
N ASN A 78 -12.84 24.94 22.33
CA ASN A 78 -11.43 24.82 21.90
C ASN A 78 -10.61 23.67 22.53
N THR A 79 -10.94 23.23 23.75
CA THR A 79 -10.17 22.19 24.47
C THR A 79 -10.32 20.78 23.86
N ASN A 80 -11.45 20.46 23.22
CA ASN A 80 -11.69 19.10 22.69
C ASN A 80 -11.27 18.92 21.22
N MET A 81 -11.13 20.03 20.47
CA MET A 81 -10.90 19.97 19.02
C MET A 81 -9.51 19.45 18.66
N LEU A 82 -8.47 19.90 19.37
CA LEU A 82 -7.09 19.44 19.13
C LEU A 82 -6.93 17.93 19.39
N ASP A 83 -7.60 17.41 20.43
CA ASP A 83 -7.55 15.98 20.75
C ASP A 83 -8.24 15.12 19.68
N ILE A 84 -9.42 15.56 19.22
CA ILE A 84 -10.13 14.95 18.09
C ILE A 84 -9.24 14.95 16.84
N MET A 85 -8.52 16.05 16.59
CA MET A 85 -7.62 16.17 15.45
C MET A 85 -6.44 15.22 15.55
N ASN A 86 -5.82 15.14 16.72
CA ASN A 86 -4.71 14.24 16.96
C ASN A 86 -5.14 12.76 16.87
N VAL A 87 -6.38 12.42 17.23
CA VAL A 87 -6.93 11.07 17.02
C VAL A 87 -7.08 10.78 15.52
N LEU A 88 -7.65 11.70 14.75
CA LEU A 88 -7.81 11.51 13.32
C LEU A 88 -6.46 11.42 12.61
N TRP A 89 -5.54 12.37 12.88
CA TRP A 89 -4.21 12.39 12.27
C TRP A 89 -3.45 11.10 12.51
N ARG A 90 -3.48 10.55 13.73
CA ARG A 90 -2.88 9.22 14.00
C ARG A 90 -3.43 8.11 13.11
N ARG A 91 -4.73 8.12 12.78
CA ARG A 91 -5.33 7.12 11.87
C ARG A 91 -4.90 7.33 10.42
N LEU A 92 -4.85 8.59 9.97
CA LEU A 92 -4.43 8.96 8.63
C LEU A 92 -2.94 8.68 8.40
N ASP A 93 -2.10 9.07 9.36
CA ASP A 93 -0.66 8.79 9.41
C ASP A 93 -0.39 7.28 9.47
N GLY A 94 -1.20 6.56 10.25
CA GLY A 94 -1.21 5.10 10.30
C GLY A 94 -1.54 4.44 8.96
N ALA A 95 -2.37 5.06 8.11
CA ALA A 95 -2.63 4.55 6.76
C ALA A 95 -1.41 4.72 5.85
N ILE A 96 -0.72 5.87 5.89
CA ILE A 96 0.50 6.10 5.10
C ILE A 96 1.60 5.10 5.49
N THR A 97 1.87 4.99 6.79
CA THR A 97 2.96 4.16 7.33
C THR A 97 2.72 2.66 7.14
N ARG A 98 1.48 2.16 7.31
CA ARG A 98 1.14 0.74 7.03
C ARG A 98 1.34 0.35 5.57
N HIS A 99 1.22 1.30 4.66
CA HIS A 99 1.53 1.13 3.24
C HIS A 99 2.98 1.47 2.89
N ASN A 100 3.86 1.52 3.90
CA ASN A 100 5.29 1.81 3.76
C ASN A 100 5.61 3.18 3.16
N GLY A 101 4.71 4.15 3.32
CA GLY A 101 5.01 5.55 3.10
C GLY A 101 5.69 6.17 4.33
N VAL A 102 6.43 7.25 4.12
CA VAL A 102 7.05 8.06 5.16
C VAL A 102 6.33 9.40 5.21
N ILE A 103 6.01 9.88 6.41
CA ILE A 103 5.42 11.21 6.59
C ILE A 103 6.56 12.23 6.56
N ASP A 104 6.50 13.16 5.61
CA ASP A 104 7.47 14.24 5.51
C ASP A 104 7.17 15.30 6.57
N LYS A 105 5.98 15.91 6.46
CA LYS A 105 5.49 16.95 7.37
C LYS A 105 3.96 17.12 7.29
N HIS A 106 3.40 17.74 8.32
CA HIS A 106 2.05 18.31 8.31
C HIS A 106 2.14 19.80 7.96
N ILE A 107 1.17 20.28 7.17
CA ILE A 107 1.05 21.65 6.68
C ILE A 107 -0.35 22.14 7.01
N GLY A 108 -0.56 22.61 8.24
CA GLY A 108 -1.90 22.99 8.72
C GLY A 108 -2.83 21.79 8.82
N ASP A 109 -3.88 21.78 7.98
CA ASP A 109 -4.88 20.72 7.83
C ASP A 109 -4.51 19.65 6.79
N ALA A 110 -3.33 19.75 6.19
CA ALA A 110 -2.81 18.79 5.21
C ALA A 110 -1.62 17.98 5.74
N VAL A 111 -1.47 16.76 5.24
CA VAL A 111 -0.30 15.89 5.43
C VAL A 111 0.38 15.59 4.10
N MET A 112 1.71 15.56 4.11
CA MET A 112 2.54 15.13 2.99
C MET A 112 3.20 13.78 3.30
N GLY A 113 2.84 12.77 2.50
CA GLY A 113 3.43 11.43 2.52
C GLY A 113 4.31 11.17 1.31
N LEU A 114 5.37 10.40 1.50
CA LEU A 114 6.37 10.05 0.49
C LEU A 114 6.52 8.53 0.38
N PHE A 115 6.53 8.03 -0.83
CA PHE A 115 6.77 6.62 -1.14
C PHE A 115 7.98 6.51 -2.08
N GLY A 116 8.90 5.62 -1.76
CA GLY A 116 10.20 5.49 -2.42
C GLY A 116 11.36 6.22 -1.74
N VAL A 117 11.15 6.61 -0.48
CA VAL A 117 12.16 7.20 0.40
C VAL A 117 12.28 6.34 1.66
N PRO A 118 13.49 5.96 2.10
CA PRO A 118 14.80 6.28 1.53
C PRO A 118 15.17 5.47 0.27
N ALA A 119 14.49 4.35 0.02
CA ALA A 119 14.74 3.46 -1.10
C ALA A 119 13.49 3.35 -1.98
N ALA A 120 13.69 3.49 -3.30
CA ALA A 120 12.63 3.37 -4.29
C ALA A 120 12.29 1.90 -4.55
N ARG A 121 11.00 1.62 -4.67
CA ARG A 121 10.42 0.31 -4.97
C ARG A 121 9.46 0.42 -6.16
N GLU A 122 9.30 -0.68 -6.88
CA GLU A 122 8.44 -0.69 -8.07
C GLU A 122 6.95 -0.48 -7.75
N ASP A 123 6.54 -0.81 -6.53
CA ASP A 123 5.15 -0.80 -6.05
C ASP A 123 4.79 0.45 -5.24
N ASP A 124 5.70 1.43 -5.11
CA ASP A 124 5.45 2.67 -4.37
C ASP A 124 4.23 3.46 -4.89
N PRO A 125 3.99 3.61 -6.22
CA PRO A 125 2.76 4.23 -6.72
C PRO A 125 1.50 3.47 -6.31
N GLU A 126 1.53 2.13 -6.36
CA GLU A 126 0.41 1.30 -5.93
C GLU A 126 0.13 1.48 -4.43
N GLN A 127 1.19 1.51 -3.62
CA GLN A 127 1.06 1.70 -2.17
C GLN A 127 0.52 3.07 -1.80
N ALA A 128 0.92 4.13 -2.51
CA ALA A 128 0.36 5.47 -2.30
C ALA A 128 -1.15 5.49 -2.53
N LEU A 129 -1.64 4.83 -3.60
CA LEU A 129 -3.08 4.76 -3.88
C LEU A 129 -3.83 3.91 -2.86
N ARG A 130 -3.25 2.80 -2.40
CA ARG A 130 -3.84 1.99 -1.31
C ARG A 130 -3.90 2.77 -0.01
N ALA A 131 -2.85 3.52 0.33
CA ALA A 131 -2.83 4.41 1.48
C ALA A 131 -3.95 5.45 1.39
N ALA A 132 -4.12 6.09 0.23
CA ALA A 132 -5.19 7.07 0.02
C ALA A 132 -6.60 6.48 0.20
N LEU A 133 -6.84 5.27 -0.32
CA LEU A 133 -8.11 4.57 -0.10
C LEU A 133 -8.32 4.22 1.38
N ALA A 134 -7.27 3.76 2.06
CA ALA A 134 -7.28 3.47 3.48
C ALA A 134 -7.50 4.73 4.34
N MET A 135 -6.96 5.88 3.95
CA MET A 135 -7.22 7.18 4.61
C MET A 135 -8.68 7.59 4.48
N ARG A 136 -9.28 7.41 3.29
CA ARG A 136 -10.70 7.66 3.06
C ARG A 136 -11.60 6.75 3.91
N ALA A 137 -11.25 5.47 4.00
CA ALA A 137 -11.93 4.51 4.87
C ALA A 137 -11.78 4.90 6.36
N ALA A 138 -10.56 5.22 6.79
CA ALA A 138 -10.29 5.61 8.18
C ALA A 138 -11.05 6.86 8.63
N LEU A 139 -11.24 7.84 7.73
CA LEU A 139 -12.09 9.00 8.00
C LEU A 139 -13.57 8.58 8.15
N SER A 140 -14.06 7.68 7.30
CA SER A 140 -15.42 7.14 7.41
C SER A 140 -15.63 6.40 8.73
N ASP A 141 -14.69 5.54 9.13
CA ASP A 141 -14.75 4.80 10.39
C ASP A 141 -14.73 5.74 11.59
N PHE A 142 -13.86 6.76 11.54
CA PHE A 142 -13.80 7.80 12.55
C PHE A 142 -15.14 8.55 12.70
N MET A 143 -15.78 8.94 11.60
CA MET A 143 -17.09 9.59 11.64
C MET A 143 -18.17 8.69 12.27
N ASN A 144 -18.18 7.40 11.93
CA ASN A 144 -19.13 6.42 12.48
C ASN A 144 -18.91 6.22 14.00
N GLU A 145 -17.67 6.12 14.45
CA GLU A 145 -17.34 5.99 15.87
C GLU A 145 -17.75 7.23 16.67
N MET A 146 -17.48 8.43 16.16
CA MET A 146 -17.90 9.66 16.82
C MET A 146 -19.43 9.78 16.90
N GLU A 147 -20.15 9.31 15.87
CA GLU A 147 -21.62 9.25 15.89
C GLU A 147 -22.15 8.29 16.97
N SER A 148 -21.51 7.13 17.14
CA SER A 148 -21.86 6.17 18.20
C SER A 148 -21.59 6.71 19.62
N LEU A 149 -20.46 7.41 19.82
CA LEU A 149 -20.16 8.07 21.10
C LEU A 149 -21.15 9.19 21.44
N ARG A 150 -21.69 9.87 20.42
CA ARG A 150 -22.76 10.85 20.60
C ARG A 150 -24.07 10.19 21.04
N GLU A 151 -24.48 9.10 20.40
CA GLU A 151 -25.72 8.38 20.75
C GLU A 151 -25.71 7.85 22.20
N THR A 152 -24.54 7.49 22.70
CA THR A 152 -24.35 7.04 24.09
C THR A 152 -24.19 8.19 25.09
N GLY A 153 -24.17 9.45 24.63
CA GLY A 153 -23.98 10.64 25.47
C GLY A 153 -22.55 10.83 25.99
N ALA A 154 -21.61 10.00 25.55
CA ALA A 154 -20.20 10.06 25.96
C ALA A 154 -19.47 11.28 25.39
N LEU A 155 -19.96 11.83 24.28
CA LEU A 155 -19.46 13.07 23.68
C LEU A 155 -20.64 13.99 23.32
N PRO A 156 -20.93 15.02 24.13
CA PRO A 156 -22.01 15.97 23.84
C PRO A 156 -21.56 16.92 22.74
N LEU A 157 -21.77 16.52 21.49
CA LEU A 157 -21.52 17.37 20.35
C LEU A 157 -22.85 18.01 19.89
N PRO A 158 -22.91 19.34 19.75
CA PRO A 158 -24.12 20.04 19.34
C PRO A 158 -24.50 19.72 17.90
N LEU A 159 -25.81 19.67 17.63
CA LEU A 159 -26.32 19.61 16.26
C LEU A 159 -26.12 20.97 15.58
N GLY A 160 -25.72 20.95 14.30
CA GLY A 160 -25.74 22.16 13.49
C GLY A 160 -27.17 22.59 13.16
N ASP A 161 -27.33 23.82 12.67
CA ASP A 161 -28.63 24.42 12.33
C ASP A 161 -29.49 23.60 11.34
N ASN A 162 -28.84 22.73 10.54
CA ASN A 162 -29.46 21.83 9.57
C ASN A 162 -29.90 20.47 10.16
N GLY A 163 -29.81 20.29 11.49
CA GLY A 163 -30.10 19.04 12.18
C GLY A 163 -29.11 17.91 11.88
N ARG A 164 -28.04 18.20 11.12
CA ARG A 164 -26.93 17.29 10.86
C ARG A 164 -25.76 17.64 11.76
N HIS A 165 -24.95 16.63 12.03
CA HIS A 165 -23.77 16.80 12.84
C HIS A 165 -22.63 17.43 12.00
N PRO A 166 -21.91 18.46 12.49
CA PRO A 166 -20.82 19.10 11.74
C PRO A 166 -19.70 18.11 11.34
N LEU A 167 -19.50 17.03 12.11
CA LEU A 167 -18.61 15.91 11.72
C LEU A 167 -18.97 15.23 10.40
N ARG A 168 -20.23 15.26 9.95
CA ARG A 168 -20.63 14.71 8.64
C ARG A 168 -20.19 15.56 7.46
N GLU A 169 -19.69 16.76 7.74
CA GLU A 169 -19.09 17.65 6.74
C GLU A 169 -17.59 17.37 6.57
N LEU A 170 -17.00 16.50 7.40
CA LEU A 170 -15.61 16.11 7.24
C LEU A 170 -15.42 15.29 5.96
N GLN A 171 -14.56 15.79 5.11
CA GLN A 171 -14.21 15.16 3.85
C GLN A 171 -12.71 15.24 3.64
N ILE A 172 -12.12 14.23 3.02
CA ILE A 172 -10.69 14.22 2.69
C ILE A 172 -10.49 14.42 1.19
N ARG A 173 -9.58 15.31 0.84
CA ARG A 173 -9.09 15.54 -0.52
C ARG A 173 -7.70 14.93 -0.62
N ILE A 174 -7.45 14.13 -1.65
CA ILE A 174 -6.14 13.49 -1.83
C ILE A 174 -5.64 13.71 -3.25
N GLY A 175 -4.39 14.16 -3.36
CA GLY A 175 -3.67 14.33 -4.63
C GLY A 175 -2.38 13.51 -4.62
N ILE A 176 -2.17 12.70 -5.65
CA ILE A 176 -0.97 11.86 -5.78
C ILE A 176 -0.28 12.11 -7.11
N ASN A 177 1.05 12.26 -7.05
CA ASN A 177 1.88 12.35 -8.25
C ASN A 177 3.19 11.59 -8.07
N THR A 178 3.63 10.91 -9.12
CA THR A 178 4.91 10.23 -9.20
C THR A 178 5.81 10.98 -10.16
N GLY A 179 6.99 11.38 -9.70
CA GLY A 179 7.91 12.12 -10.55
C GLY A 179 9.30 12.26 -9.97
N PRO A 180 10.23 12.84 -10.72
CA PRO A 180 11.58 13.12 -10.24
C PRO A 180 11.55 14.22 -9.19
N VAL A 181 12.24 13.99 -8.09
CA VAL A 181 12.47 14.94 -7.01
C VAL A 181 13.94 14.99 -6.65
N LEU A 182 14.36 16.13 -6.10
CA LEU A 182 15.64 16.31 -5.46
C LEU A 182 15.46 16.19 -3.96
N LEU A 183 16.15 15.22 -3.36
CA LEU A 183 16.21 15.04 -1.90
C LEU A 183 17.49 15.70 -1.38
N GLY A 184 17.38 16.60 -0.41
CA GLY A 184 18.55 17.24 0.20
C GLY A 184 18.20 18.17 1.38
N GLU A 185 19.22 18.55 2.15
CA GLU A 185 19.14 19.64 3.13
C GLU A 185 18.92 20.97 2.42
N VAL A 186 17.99 21.77 2.92
CA VAL A 186 17.68 23.09 2.35
C VAL A 186 17.65 24.13 3.46
N GLY A 187 18.44 25.19 3.29
CA GLY A 187 18.56 26.29 4.26
C GLY A 187 19.74 26.13 5.21
N SER A 188 19.77 26.97 6.25
CA SER A 188 20.79 26.96 7.32
C SER A 188 20.42 26.08 8.52
N GLY A 189 19.22 25.49 8.50
CA GLY A 189 18.81 24.45 9.44
C GLY A 189 18.86 23.10 8.74
N ASP A 190 19.19 22.05 9.48
CA ASP A 190 19.35 20.66 9.01
C ASP A 190 18.01 20.00 8.56
N GLU A 191 17.08 20.77 7.98
CA GLU A 191 15.84 20.27 7.41
C GLU A 191 16.09 19.64 6.03
N TYR A 192 16.19 18.32 6.00
CA TYR A 192 16.08 17.54 4.76
C TYR A 192 14.66 17.63 4.22
N THR A 193 14.53 18.06 2.96
CA THR A 193 13.22 18.18 2.32
C THR A 193 13.25 17.71 0.87
N VAL A 194 12.06 17.49 0.32
CA VAL A 194 11.85 17.07 -1.07
C VAL A 194 11.53 18.31 -1.89
N ILE A 195 12.41 18.65 -2.83
CA ILE A 195 12.17 19.73 -3.78
C ILE A 195 11.94 19.12 -5.16
N GLY A 196 10.88 19.55 -5.82
CA GLY A 196 10.67 19.23 -7.22
C GLY A 196 9.30 19.68 -7.70
N ASP A 197 9.19 19.83 -9.01
CA ASP A 197 7.91 20.11 -9.64
C ASP A 197 6.87 19.01 -9.33
N ALA A 198 7.32 17.78 -9.10
CA ALA A 198 6.45 16.68 -8.71
C ALA A 198 5.67 16.94 -7.39
N VAL A 199 6.25 17.68 -6.44
CA VAL A 199 5.61 18.06 -5.17
C VAL A 199 4.53 19.13 -5.42
N ASN A 200 4.83 20.10 -6.29
CA ASN A 200 3.88 21.13 -6.70
C ASN A 200 2.69 20.54 -7.47
N VAL A 201 2.91 19.52 -8.31
CA VAL A 201 1.83 18.82 -9.00
C VAL A 201 0.93 18.09 -7.98
N ALA A 202 1.50 17.30 -7.06
CA ALA A 202 0.73 16.54 -6.07
C ALA A 202 -0.15 17.45 -5.19
N SER A 203 0.42 18.53 -4.64
CA SER A 203 -0.32 19.48 -3.81
C SER A 203 -1.42 20.22 -4.58
N ARG A 204 -1.23 20.48 -5.89
CA ARG A 204 -2.27 21.08 -6.72
C ARG A 204 -3.41 20.12 -7.01
N LEU A 205 -3.11 18.85 -7.31
CA LEU A 205 -4.12 17.83 -7.53
C LEU A 205 -5.06 17.72 -6.31
N GLU A 206 -4.48 17.71 -5.10
CA GLU A 206 -5.24 17.73 -3.84
C GLU A 206 -6.17 18.95 -3.79
N ARG A 207 -5.65 20.15 -4.03
CA ARG A 207 -6.47 21.38 -3.97
C ARG A 207 -7.61 21.42 -4.99
N THR A 208 -7.38 20.83 -6.18
CA THR A 208 -8.36 20.82 -7.27
C THR A 208 -9.40 19.71 -7.17
N VAL A 209 -9.14 18.67 -6.38
CA VAL A 209 -10.08 17.56 -6.26
C VAL A 209 -11.35 17.99 -5.55
N SER A 210 -12.49 17.49 -6.03
CA SER A 210 -13.74 17.58 -5.29
C SER A 210 -13.58 16.92 -3.91
N PRO A 211 -14.21 17.47 -2.86
CA PRO A 211 -14.17 16.85 -1.54
C PRO A 211 -14.51 15.35 -1.54
N GLY A 212 -13.75 14.54 -0.81
CA GLY A 212 -13.88 13.08 -0.78
C GLY A 212 -13.19 12.34 -1.94
N GLY A 213 -12.68 13.07 -2.93
CA GLY A 213 -12.04 12.51 -4.11
C GLY A 213 -10.53 12.27 -3.96
N ILE A 214 -10.02 11.38 -4.82
CA ILE A 214 -8.61 11.03 -4.93
C ILE A 214 -8.18 11.27 -6.38
N LEU A 215 -7.36 12.29 -6.62
CA LEU A 215 -6.83 12.63 -7.94
C LEU A 215 -5.39 12.15 -8.11
N ILE A 216 -5.08 11.65 -9.30
CA ILE A 216 -3.74 11.25 -9.68
C ILE A 216 -3.32 11.90 -11.00
N SER A 217 -2.02 12.12 -11.18
CA SER A 217 -1.45 12.58 -12.44
C SER A 217 -1.40 11.46 -13.49
N HIS A 218 -1.18 11.84 -14.76
CA HIS A 218 -0.90 10.88 -15.83
C HIS A 218 0.30 9.98 -15.54
N ASP A 219 1.37 10.52 -14.97
CA ASP A 219 2.58 9.74 -14.66
C ASP A 219 2.30 8.64 -13.62
N THR A 220 1.51 8.95 -12.59
CA THR A 220 1.06 7.94 -11.62
C THR A 220 0.09 6.95 -12.26
N TYR A 221 -0.86 7.43 -13.06
CA TYR A 221 -1.82 6.57 -13.78
C TYR A 221 -1.11 5.50 -14.62
N MET A 222 -0.06 5.87 -15.36
CA MET A 222 0.69 4.94 -16.20
C MET A 222 1.37 3.80 -15.43
N LEU A 223 1.67 4.04 -14.14
CA LEU A 223 2.32 3.06 -13.26
C LEU A 223 1.32 2.13 -12.56
N VAL A 224 0.07 2.58 -12.37
CA VAL A 224 -0.97 1.85 -11.62
C VAL A 224 -2.16 1.40 -12.48
N ARG A 225 -2.15 1.72 -13.78
CA ARG A 225 -3.22 1.33 -14.71
C ARG A 225 -3.42 -0.19 -14.70
N GLY A 226 -4.70 -0.59 -14.68
CA GLY A 226 -5.10 -1.99 -14.59
C GLY A 226 -5.19 -2.55 -13.17
N ILE A 227 -4.74 -1.82 -12.14
CA ILE A 227 -4.84 -2.23 -10.72
C ILE A 227 -6.03 -1.56 -10.00
N PHE A 228 -6.39 -0.35 -10.42
CA PHE A 228 -7.46 0.45 -9.82
C PHE A 228 -8.54 0.79 -10.84
N ASN A 229 -9.77 0.99 -10.36
CA ASN A 229 -10.86 1.59 -11.11
C ASN A 229 -10.64 3.10 -11.15
N ILE A 230 -10.45 3.64 -12.35
CA ILE A 230 -9.99 5.01 -12.57
C ILE A 230 -10.83 5.65 -13.68
N GLU A 231 -11.27 6.90 -13.47
CA GLU A 231 -12.00 7.70 -14.46
C GLU A 231 -11.16 8.92 -14.91
N PRO A 232 -11.03 9.18 -16.22
CA PRO A 232 -10.39 10.41 -16.69
C PRO A 232 -11.31 11.61 -16.45
N LEU A 233 -10.78 12.68 -15.84
CA LEU A 233 -11.54 13.92 -15.58
C LEU A 233 -11.24 15.05 -16.58
N GLY A 234 -10.30 14.82 -17.49
CA GLY A 234 -9.78 15.84 -18.40
C GLY A 234 -8.54 16.54 -17.85
N PRO A 235 -7.94 17.46 -18.60
CA PRO A 235 -6.73 18.14 -18.18
C PRO A 235 -6.99 19.27 -17.17
N VAL A 236 -6.11 19.39 -16.17
CA VAL A 236 -6.15 20.45 -15.15
C VAL A 236 -4.97 21.40 -15.34
N GLU A 237 -5.25 22.70 -15.29
CA GLU A 237 -4.23 23.73 -15.32
C GLU A 237 -3.46 23.80 -14.00
N ILE A 238 -2.14 23.74 -14.09
CA ILE A 238 -1.24 23.84 -12.95
C ILE A 238 -0.42 25.12 -13.10
N ARG A 239 -0.67 26.11 -12.22
CA ARG A 239 0.06 27.37 -12.23
C ARG A 239 1.57 27.12 -12.14
N GLY A 240 2.30 27.61 -13.13
CA GLY A 240 3.74 27.38 -13.30
C GLY A 240 4.09 26.41 -14.44
N ARG A 241 3.10 25.71 -15.01
CA ARG A 241 3.26 24.95 -16.26
C ARG A 241 2.48 25.61 -17.39
N SER A 242 3.05 25.53 -18.59
CA SER A 242 2.45 26.01 -19.84
C SER A 242 1.38 25.08 -20.40
N GLU A 243 1.45 23.79 -20.07
CA GLU A 243 0.52 22.77 -20.58
C GLU A 243 -0.32 22.19 -19.43
N PRO A 244 -1.65 22.11 -19.61
CA PRO A 244 -2.54 21.38 -18.72
C PRO A 244 -2.13 19.91 -18.59
N ILE A 245 -2.19 19.34 -17.39
CA ILE A 245 -1.83 17.93 -17.17
C ILE A 245 -3.11 17.09 -17.17
N PRO A 246 -3.19 15.96 -17.92
CA PRO A 246 -4.28 15.01 -17.78
C PRO A 246 -4.34 14.43 -16.35
N VAL A 247 -5.52 14.46 -15.73
CA VAL A 247 -5.73 13.93 -14.39
C VAL A 247 -6.82 12.87 -14.36
N TYR A 248 -6.76 12.03 -13.33
CA TYR A 248 -7.61 10.86 -13.21
C TYR A 248 -8.16 10.71 -11.79
N MET A 249 -9.45 10.43 -11.65
CA MET A 249 -10.10 10.12 -10.37
C MET A 249 -9.97 8.64 -10.04
N VAL A 250 -9.52 8.32 -8.83
CA VAL A 250 -9.44 6.94 -8.33
C VAL A 250 -10.71 6.60 -7.56
N LEU A 251 -11.43 5.60 -8.05
CA LEU A 251 -12.69 5.15 -7.45
C LEU A 251 -12.46 4.07 -6.38
N GLY A 252 -11.57 3.11 -6.66
CA GLY A 252 -11.27 2.00 -5.76
C GLY A 252 -10.33 0.97 -6.40
N VAL A 253 -10.08 -0.12 -5.69
CA VAL A 253 -9.25 -1.24 -6.18
C VAL A 253 -10.04 -2.03 -7.23
N LYS A 254 -9.39 -2.40 -8.34
CA LYS A 254 -9.97 -3.30 -9.33
C LYS A 254 -9.87 -4.74 -8.82
N SER A 255 -10.80 -5.60 -9.23
CA SER A 255 -10.67 -7.04 -8.98
C SER A 255 -9.35 -7.57 -9.57
N ARG A 256 -8.64 -8.41 -8.79
CA ARG A 256 -7.32 -8.99 -9.15
C ARG A 256 -7.41 -9.84 -10.42
N LEU A 257 -8.58 -10.41 -10.70
CA LEU A 257 -8.87 -11.16 -11.92
C LEU A 257 -8.69 -10.33 -13.20
N PHE A 258 -8.78 -9.00 -13.09
CA PHE A 258 -8.66 -8.08 -14.22
C PHE A 258 -7.38 -7.23 -14.18
N TYR A 259 -6.36 -7.64 -13.41
CA TYR A 259 -5.07 -6.98 -13.40
C TYR A 259 -4.34 -7.20 -14.73
N THR A 260 -4.30 -6.16 -15.58
CA THR A 260 -3.50 -6.16 -16.79
C THR A 260 -2.03 -6.03 -16.40
N THR A 261 -1.35 -7.17 -16.31
CA THR A 261 -0.05 -7.29 -15.64
C THR A 261 1.16 -6.95 -16.53
N GLY A 262 0.96 -6.17 -17.61
CA GLY A 262 2.01 -5.74 -18.53
C GLY A 262 2.16 -4.23 -18.56
N ARG A 263 3.40 -3.72 -18.54
CA ARG A 263 3.73 -2.30 -18.82
C ARG A 263 3.57 -1.95 -20.32
N GLY A 264 2.77 -2.70 -21.07
CA GLY A 264 2.43 -2.38 -22.45
C GLY A 264 1.32 -1.34 -22.51
N VAL A 265 1.30 -0.49 -23.52
CA VAL A 265 0.14 0.35 -23.82
C VAL A 265 -1.02 -0.58 -24.18
N GLU A 266 -2.18 -0.41 -23.54
CA GLU A 266 -3.36 -1.21 -23.82
C GLU A 266 -3.72 -1.09 -25.30
N GLY A 267 -3.85 -2.23 -26.00
CA GLY A 267 -4.10 -2.29 -27.44
C GLY A 267 -2.87 -2.21 -28.35
N ILE A 268 -1.65 -2.02 -27.82
CA ILE A 268 -0.41 -2.10 -28.61
C ILE A 268 0.32 -3.41 -28.31
N GLU A 269 0.13 -4.41 -29.16
CA GLU A 269 0.95 -5.62 -29.15
C GLU A 269 2.27 -5.36 -29.85
N THR A 270 3.34 -5.12 -29.09
CA THR A 270 4.69 -5.13 -29.64
C THR A 270 5.11 -6.57 -29.92
N PRO A 271 5.51 -6.94 -31.15
CA PRO A 271 5.91 -8.31 -31.44
C PRO A 271 7.13 -8.70 -30.58
N MET A 272 7.18 -9.97 -30.13
CA MET A 272 8.36 -10.50 -29.48
C MET A 272 9.49 -10.61 -30.52
N VAL A 273 10.63 -9.97 -30.27
CA VAL A 273 11.79 -9.99 -31.17
C VAL A 273 12.91 -10.86 -30.59
N GLY A 274 13.37 -11.85 -31.36
CA GLY A 274 14.61 -12.59 -31.08
C GLY A 274 14.57 -13.54 -29.88
N ARG A 275 13.39 -14.01 -29.46
CA ARG A 275 13.20 -14.92 -28.31
C ARG A 275 12.47 -16.21 -28.65
N ASP A 276 12.45 -16.57 -29.93
CA ASP A 276 11.74 -17.75 -30.44
C ASP A 276 12.27 -19.05 -29.86
N ASN A 277 13.58 -19.14 -29.60
CA ASN A 277 14.21 -20.34 -29.05
C ASN A 277 13.80 -20.57 -27.59
N GLU A 278 13.82 -19.52 -26.76
CA GLU A 278 13.38 -19.58 -25.38
C GLU A 278 11.89 -19.89 -25.28
N LEU A 279 11.07 -19.28 -26.14
CA LEU A 279 9.64 -19.59 -26.20
C LEU A 279 9.40 -21.05 -26.62
N LYS A 280 10.13 -21.57 -27.60
CA LYS A 280 10.09 -22.99 -28.00
C LYS A 280 10.45 -23.92 -26.82
N GLN A 281 11.49 -23.58 -26.06
CA GLN A 281 11.89 -24.36 -24.87
C GLN A 281 10.79 -24.38 -23.81
N LEU A 282 10.18 -23.23 -23.51
CA LEU A 282 9.06 -23.14 -22.56
C LEU A 282 7.87 -24.00 -23.01
N LYS A 283 7.49 -23.91 -24.29
CA LYS A 283 6.42 -24.73 -24.89
C LYS A 283 6.73 -26.22 -24.78
N HIS A 284 7.96 -26.62 -25.09
CA HIS A 284 8.38 -28.02 -25.01
C HIS A 284 8.33 -28.56 -23.57
N VAL A 285 8.81 -27.80 -22.58
CA VAL A 285 8.75 -28.20 -21.17
C VAL A 285 7.30 -28.34 -20.70
N ALA A 286 6.41 -27.42 -21.10
CA ALA A 286 5.00 -27.50 -20.75
C ALA A 286 4.32 -28.74 -21.35
N GLN A 287 4.57 -29.03 -22.63
CA GLN A 287 4.05 -30.24 -23.28
C GLN A 287 4.56 -31.53 -22.60
N MET A 288 5.84 -31.57 -22.24
CA MET A 288 6.43 -32.69 -21.53
C MET A 288 5.83 -32.89 -20.13
N ALA A 289 5.58 -31.80 -19.40
CA ALA A 289 4.94 -31.86 -18.09
C ALA A 289 3.51 -32.46 -18.20
N MET A 290 2.75 -32.05 -19.22
CA MET A 290 1.40 -32.56 -19.49
C MET A 290 1.41 -34.03 -19.92
N ALA A 291 2.31 -34.42 -20.83
CA ALA A 291 2.38 -35.78 -21.34
C ALA A 291 2.82 -36.78 -20.25
N GLN A 292 3.73 -36.36 -19.37
CA GLN A 292 4.32 -37.23 -18.35
C GLN A 292 3.63 -37.13 -16.98
N GLN A 293 2.71 -36.19 -16.79
CA GLN A 293 2.07 -35.89 -15.49
C GLN A 293 3.10 -35.72 -14.37
N LYS A 294 4.24 -35.08 -14.69
CA LYS A 294 5.33 -34.79 -13.75
C LYS A 294 5.58 -33.30 -13.68
N GLY A 295 5.62 -32.78 -12.46
CA GLY A 295 5.96 -31.38 -12.20
C GLY A 295 7.32 -31.00 -12.80
N ARG A 296 7.38 -29.82 -13.39
CA ARG A 296 8.60 -29.23 -13.96
C ARG A 296 8.73 -27.81 -13.43
N VAL A 297 9.96 -27.40 -13.13
CA VAL A 297 10.28 -26.03 -12.70
C VAL A 297 11.15 -25.41 -13.78
N VAL A 298 10.80 -24.19 -14.18
CA VAL A 298 11.60 -23.39 -15.12
C VAL A 298 11.89 -22.04 -14.48
N THR A 299 13.15 -21.63 -14.50
CA THR A 299 13.61 -20.34 -13.96
C THR A 299 14.08 -19.46 -15.12
N ILE A 300 13.52 -18.26 -15.23
CA ILE A 300 13.91 -17.27 -16.24
C ILE A 300 14.68 -16.15 -15.54
N VAL A 301 15.96 -16.01 -15.87
CA VAL A 301 16.86 -15.01 -15.29
C VAL A 301 17.34 -14.05 -16.37
N GLY A 302 17.55 -12.79 -16.02
CA GLY A 302 18.09 -11.78 -16.92
C GLY A 302 17.94 -10.37 -16.35
N GLU A 303 18.63 -9.40 -16.95
CA GLU A 303 18.61 -8.01 -16.52
C GLU A 303 17.23 -7.35 -16.64
N ALA A 304 17.01 -6.25 -15.90
CA ALA A 304 15.80 -5.45 -16.03
C ALA A 304 15.64 -4.95 -17.49
N GLY A 305 14.41 -4.95 -18.01
CA GLY A 305 14.13 -4.50 -19.39
C GLY A 305 14.45 -5.51 -20.51
N VAL A 306 15.15 -6.62 -20.25
CA VAL A 306 15.60 -7.58 -21.29
C VAL A 306 14.47 -8.39 -21.98
N GLY A 307 13.21 -8.16 -21.60
CA GLY A 307 12.04 -8.81 -22.22
C GLY A 307 11.47 -10.03 -21.50
N LYS A 308 11.90 -10.35 -20.27
CA LYS A 308 11.38 -11.50 -19.49
C LYS A 308 9.85 -11.53 -19.38
N SER A 309 9.25 -10.37 -19.08
CA SER A 309 7.80 -10.25 -18.95
C SER A 309 7.08 -10.44 -20.29
N ARG A 310 7.71 -10.06 -21.42
CA ARG A 310 7.17 -10.30 -22.77
C ARG A 310 7.21 -11.80 -23.11
N LEU A 311 8.34 -12.46 -22.85
CA LEU A 311 8.47 -13.91 -23.06
C LEU A 311 7.39 -14.70 -22.27
N LEU A 312 7.18 -14.35 -21.00
CA LEU A 312 6.12 -14.95 -20.18
C LEU A 312 4.72 -14.60 -20.69
N HIS A 313 4.51 -13.41 -21.25
CA HIS A 313 3.23 -13.03 -21.84
C HIS A 313 2.90 -13.93 -23.04
N GLU A 314 3.82 -14.08 -23.99
CA GLU A 314 3.65 -14.96 -25.16
C GLU A 314 3.39 -16.41 -24.78
N PHE A 315 4.14 -16.91 -23.79
CA PHE A 315 3.96 -18.27 -23.29
C PHE A 315 2.59 -18.48 -22.65
N ASN A 316 2.12 -17.52 -21.83
CA ASN A 316 0.78 -17.58 -21.23
C ASN A 316 -0.33 -17.47 -22.28
N THR A 317 -0.16 -16.62 -23.30
CA THR A 317 -1.10 -16.53 -24.44
C THR A 317 -1.19 -17.88 -25.14
N TRP A 318 -0.05 -18.51 -25.41
CA TRP A 318 -0.02 -19.85 -26.02
C TRP A 318 -0.71 -20.92 -25.16
N ILE A 319 -0.48 -20.94 -23.84
CA ILE A 319 -1.19 -21.87 -22.92
C ILE A 319 -2.70 -21.66 -23.02
N LYS A 320 -3.18 -20.41 -22.95
CA LYS A 320 -4.61 -20.08 -23.01
C LYS A 320 -5.27 -20.50 -24.32
N THR A 321 -4.54 -20.39 -25.43
CA THR A 321 -5.02 -20.82 -26.76
C THR A 321 -4.90 -22.33 -26.99
N SER A 322 -4.14 -23.04 -26.16
CA SER A 322 -3.99 -24.48 -26.28
C SER A 322 -5.25 -25.16 -25.73
N SER A 323 -5.89 -26.02 -26.51
CA SER A 323 -7.20 -26.66 -26.24
C SER A 323 -7.25 -27.60 -25.02
N ASN A 324 -6.23 -27.56 -24.15
CA ASN A 324 -6.16 -28.33 -22.93
C ASN A 324 -6.79 -27.50 -21.81
N ASN A 325 -7.66 -28.11 -21.00
CA ASN A 325 -8.31 -27.48 -19.85
C ASN A 325 -7.28 -27.23 -18.71
N ILE A 326 -6.33 -26.33 -18.95
CA ILE A 326 -5.21 -26.05 -18.06
C ILE A 326 -5.58 -24.86 -17.17
N ALA A 327 -5.66 -25.11 -15.88
CA ALA A 327 -5.72 -24.03 -14.89
C ALA A 327 -4.36 -23.33 -14.83
N THR A 328 -4.33 -22.03 -15.15
CA THR A 328 -3.12 -21.21 -15.05
C THR A 328 -3.25 -20.30 -13.85
N PHE A 329 -2.31 -20.42 -12.92
CA PHE A 329 -2.22 -19.55 -11.76
C PHE A 329 -1.04 -18.60 -11.93
N LYS A 330 -1.23 -17.35 -11.52
CA LYS A 330 -0.19 -16.31 -11.59
C LYS A 330 -0.01 -15.70 -10.22
N GLY A 331 1.24 -15.62 -9.77
CA GLY A 331 1.63 -14.92 -8.55
C GLY A 331 2.83 -14.02 -8.80
N ARG A 332 2.98 -13.01 -7.94
CA ARG A 332 4.11 -12.08 -7.89
C ARG A 332 4.49 -11.84 -6.44
N THR A 333 5.76 -11.60 -6.21
CA THR A 333 6.26 -11.13 -4.93
C THR A 333 7.13 -9.90 -5.14
N TYR A 334 7.09 -9.02 -4.17
CA TYR A 334 7.92 -7.83 -4.12
C TYR A 334 8.83 -7.92 -2.90
N GLU A 335 9.81 -7.03 -2.81
CA GLU A 335 10.73 -7.01 -1.67
C GLU A 335 10.00 -6.87 -0.32
N ARG A 336 8.90 -6.10 -0.27
CA ARG A 336 8.05 -5.97 0.93
C ARG A 336 7.48 -7.29 1.41
N SER A 337 7.30 -8.25 0.50
CA SER A 337 6.69 -9.53 0.80
C SER A 337 7.66 -10.49 1.50
N ARG A 338 8.93 -10.11 1.71
CA ARG A 338 9.93 -10.95 2.41
C ARG A 338 9.51 -11.36 3.82
N GLN A 339 8.74 -10.51 4.51
CA GLN A 339 8.26 -10.79 5.86
C GLN A 339 6.98 -11.66 5.88
N ILE A 340 6.36 -11.89 4.73
CA ILE A 340 5.13 -12.68 4.61
C ILE A 340 5.52 -14.14 4.33
N PRO A 341 5.17 -15.10 5.22
CA PRO A 341 5.40 -16.52 4.98
C PRO A 341 4.80 -16.96 3.65
N PHE A 342 5.59 -17.66 2.83
CA PHE A 342 5.16 -18.20 1.54
C PHE A 342 4.45 -17.16 0.64
N ALA A 343 4.92 -15.91 0.65
CA ALA A 343 4.29 -14.80 -0.06
C ALA A 343 3.89 -15.08 -1.52
N LEU A 344 4.69 -15.89 -2.24
CA LEU A 344 4.37 -16.25 -3.62
C LEU A 344 3.12 -17.12 -3.72
N ILE A 345 3.00 -18.10 -2.81
CA ILE A 345 1.82 -18.98 -2.73
C ILE A 345 0.61 -18.17 -2.27
N ARG A 346 0.80 -17.26 -1.30
CA ARG A 346 -0.24 -16.31 -0.88
C ARG A 346 -0.78 -15.51 -2.06
N ASP A 347 0.10 -14.87 -2.81
CA ASP A 347 -0.29 -14.02 -3.93
C ASP A 347 -0.93 -14.82 -5.08
N LEU A 348 -0.48 -16.06 -5.29
CA LEU A 348 -1.07 -16.98 -6.25
C LEU A 348 -2.54 -17.26 -5.93
N PHE A 349 -2.84 -17.63 -4.67
CA PHE A 349 -4.22 -17.84 -4.23
C PHE A 349 -5.04 -16.55 -4.24
N ALA A 350 -4.46 -15.46 -3.74
CA ALA A 350 -5.15 -14.18 -3.69
C ALA A 350 -5.51 -13.67 -5.09
N THR A 351 -4.61 -13.82 -6.05
CA THR A 351 -4.86 -13.45 -7.45
C THR A 351 -5.90 -14.34 -8.10
N GLN A 352 -5.81 -15.67 -7.92
CA GLN A 352 -6.75 -16.60 -8.55
C GLN A 352 -8.17 -16.51 -7.97
N PHE A 353 -8.28 -16.29 -6.65
CA PHE A 353 -9.56 -16.31 -5.94
C PHE A 353 -10.09 -14.91 -5.62
N ASP A 354 -9.48 -13.88 -6.20
CA ASP A 354 -9.86 -12.47 -6.06
C ASP A 354 -9.92 -11.99 -4.60
N ILE A 355 -8.98 -12.46 -3.78
CA ILE A 355 -8.85 -12.03 -2.38
C ILE A 355 -8.07 -10.72 -2.36
N LEU A 356 -8.71 -9.67 -1.88
CA LEU A 356 -8.12 -8.35 -1.75
C LEU A 356 -7.40 -8.21 -0.40
N ASP A 357 -6.42 -7.31 -0.33
CA ASP A 357 -5.65 -7.10 0.91
C ASP A 357 -6.49 -6.43 2.01
N ASP A 358 -7.58 -5.76 1.62
CA ASP A 358 -8.56 -5.08 2.46
C ASP A 358 -9.86 -5.88 2.66
N ASP A 359 -9.94 -7.11 2.14
CA ASP A 359 -11.08 -7.99 2.42
C ASP A 359 -11.15 -8.29 3.93
N PRO A 360 -12.33 -8.16 4.57
CA PRO A 360 -12.52 -8.64 5.93
C PRO A 360 -12.20 -10.14 6.04
N PRO A 361 -11.69 -10.64 7.19
CA PRO A 361 -11.29 -12.05 7.35
C PRO A 361 -12.35 -13.06 6.91
N ALA A 362 -13.63 -12.80 7.21
CA ALA A 362 -14.74 -13.65 6.80
C ALA A 362 -14.92 -13.70 5.27
N VAL A 363 -14.77 -12.56 4.58
CA VAL A 363 -14.88 -12.46 3.12
C VAL A 363 -13.68 -13.17 2.46
N ALA A 364 -12.48 -12.98 3.00
CA ALA A 364 -11.29 -13.66 2.53
C ALA A 364 -11.40 -15.20 2.69
N GLU A 365 -11.96 -15.69 3.81
CA GLU A 365 -12.21 -17.13 4.01
C GLU A 365 -13.19 -17.66 2.97
N ASP A 366 -14.34 -16.99 2.78
CA ASP A 366 -15.36 -17.46 1.85
C ASP A 366 -14.87 -17.48 0.40
N LYS A 367 -14.09 -16.48 -0.02
CA LYS A 367 -13.43 -16.44 -1.33
C LYS A 367 -12.42 -17.58 -1.50
N LEU A 368 -11.58 -17.83 -0.50
CA LEU A 368 -10.61 -18.93 -0.51
C LEU A 368 -11.31 -20.30 -0.64
N VAL A 369 -12.37 -20.52 0.15
CA VAL A 369 -13.14 -21.77 0.12
C VAL A 369 -13.84 -21.96 -1.22
N ALA A 370 -14.49 -20.92 -1.75
CA ALA A 370 -15.17 -20.97 -3.03
C ALA A 370 -14.18 -21.24 -4.18
N GLY A 371 -13.03 -20.57 -4.17
CA GLY A 371 -11.97 -20.74 -5.14
C GLY A 371 -11.40 -22.16 -5.13
N MET A 372 -11.08 -22.71 -3.96
CA MET A 372 -10.58 -24.08 -3.85
C MET A 372 -11.62 -25.13 -4.28
N HIS A 373 -12.89 -24.93 -3.92
CA HIS A 373 -13.98 -25.84 -4.28
C HIS A 373 -14.20 -25.92 -5.80
N ALA A 374 -13.79 -24.90 -6.57
CA ALA A 374 -13.88 -24.96 -8.04
C ALA A 374 -12.94 -26.00 -8.68
N PHE A 375 -11.94 -26.49 -7.93
CA PHE A 375 -10.93 -27.44 -8.42
C PHE A 375 -11.05 -28.84 -7.77
N THR A 376 -12.12 -29.11 -7.02
CA THR A 376 -12.30 -30.39 -6.32
C THR A 376 -13.76 -30.77 -6.15
N ASP A 377 -14.05 -32.08 -6.19
CA ASP A 377 -15.40 -32.63 -5.92
C ASP A 377 -15.66 -32.85 -4.41
N MET A 378 -14.78 -32.35 -3.54
CA MET A 378 -14.92 -32.50 -2.10
C MET A 378 -16.06 -31.66 -1.51
N ALA A 379 -16.75 -32.20 -0.51
CA ALA A 379 -17.76 -31.46 0.24
C ALA A 379 -17.18 -30.15 0.82
N LYS A 380 -17.95 -29.05 0.72
CA LYS A 380 -17.57 -27.70 1.19
C LYS A 380 -16.99 -27.66 2.61
N SER A 381 -17.51 -28.48 3.53
CA SER A 381 -17.01 -28.55 4.92
C SER A 381 -15.56 -29.04 5.00
N LYS A 382 -15.18 -30.03 4.17
CA LYS A 382 -13.79 -30.51 4.09
C LYS A 382 -12.88 -29.48 3.41
N VAL A 383 -13.36 -28.82 2.36
CA VAL A 383 -12.63 -27.74 1.68
C VAL A 383 -12.36 -26.59 2.64
N ARG A 384 -13.33 -26.21 3.48
CA ARG A 384 -13.16 -25.16 4.49
C ARG A 384 -12.04 -25.48 5.49
N ASN A 385 -11.95 -26.73 5.96
CA ASN A 385 -10.85 -27.12 6.84
C ASN A 385 -9.48 -27.02 6.14
N ARG A 386 -9.39 -27.46 4.88
CA ARG A 386 -8.15 -27.32 4.08
C ARG A 386 -7.77 -25.87 3.85
N ALA A 387 -8.76 -25.02 3.50
CA ALA A 387 -8.57 -23.59 3.28
C ALA A 387 -8.00 -22.90 4.52
N ARG A 388 -8.48 -23.23 5.71
CA ARG A 388 -7.95 -22.69 6.98
C ARG A 388 -6.50 -23.13 7.23
N THR A 389 -6.17 -24.39 6.97
CA THR A 389 -4.78 -24.89 7.10
C THR A 389 -3.84 -24.18 6.12
N ILE A 390 -4.26 -23.98 4.87
CA ILE A 390 -3.48 -23.24 3.87
C ILE A 390 -3.37 -21.77 4.25
N ALA A 391 -4.44 -21.14 4.74
CA ALA A 391 -4.43 -19.75 5.17
C ALA A 391 -3.42 -19.51 6.30
N GLN A 392 -3.35 -20.43 7.27
CA GLN A 392 -2.35 -20.39 8.32
C GLN A 392 -0.92 -20.51 7.77
N LEU A 393 -0.67 -21.39 6.78
CA LEU A 393 0.63 -21.50 6.13
C LEU A 393 1.05 -20.18 5.46
N ILE A 394 0.14 -19.56 4.71
CA ILE A 394 0.43 -18.37 3.89
C ILE A 394 0.28 -17.04 4.67
N GLY A 395 0.05 -17.10 5.98
CA GLY A 395 -0.11 -15.94 6.85
C GLY A 395 -1.33 -15.08 6.50
N LEU A 396 -2.41 -15.70 6.00
CA LEU A 396 -3.71 -15.06 5.80
C LEU A 396 -4.52 -15.24 7.09
N ASP A 397 -4.68 -14.16 7.86
CA ASP A 397 -5.44 -14.20 9.10
C ASP A 397 -6.94 -14.24 8.78
N LEU A 398 -7.55 -15.41 8.95
CA LEU A 398 -8.99 -15.64 8.74
C LEU A 398 -9.79 -15.53 10.05
N SER A 399 -9.13 -15.16 11.15
CA SER A 399 -9.74 -15.14 12.48
C SER A 399 -10.25 -13.74 12.84
N ALA A 400 -11.51 -13.63 13.27
CA ALA A 400 -11.98 -12.49 14.07
C ALA A 400 -11.57 -12.61 15.56
N GLY A 401 -10.55 -13.41 15.86
CA GLY A 401 -10.16 -13.83 17.21
C GLY A 401 -9.34 -15.13 17.14
N HIS A 402 -8.24 -15.17 17.90
CA HIS A 402 -7.29 -16.27 18.00
C HIS A 402 -8.00 -17.64 18.03
N PHE A 403 -7.87 -18.42 16.95
CA PHE A 403 -8.16 -19.85 17.01
C PHE A 403 -6.93 -20.60 17.52
N PRO A 404 -7.02 -21.35 18.63
CA PRO A 404 -6.02 -22.36 18.93
C PRO A 404 -6.19 -23.46 17.87
N ALA A 405 -5.07 -23.88 17.28
CA ALA A 405 -4.99 -25.02 16.40
C ALA A 405 -5.80 -26.18 17.00
N ASN A 406 -6.73 -26.75 16.23
CA ASN A 406 -7.33 -28.03 16.56
C ASN A 406 -6.20 -29.02 16.91
N GLY A 407 -6.05 -29.33 18.20
CA GLY A 407 -5.18 -30.36 18.74
C GLY A 407 -3.75 -30.38 18.20
N LEU A 408 -2.86 -29.58 18.82
CA LEU A 408 -1.40 -29.83 18.91
C LEU A 408 -0.76 -30.55 17.71
N ALA A 409 -0.88 -29.98 16.52
CA ALA A 409 0.07 -30.27 15.45
C ALA A 409 1.25 -29.31 15.61
N SER A 410 2.48 -29.83 15.66
CA SER A 410 3.67 -28.97 15.65
C SER A 410 3.72 -28.14 14.35
N ALA A 411 4.36 -26.98 14.35
CA ALA A 411 4.46 -26.13 13.15
C ALA A 411 4.92 -26.90 11.87
N PRO A 412 5.87 -27.87 11.97
CA PRO A 412 6.21 -28.74 10.83
C PRO A 412 5.05 -29.62 10.34
N GLN A 413 4.21 -30.15 11.23
CA GLN A 413 3.07 -31.00 10.85
C GLN A 413 1.97 -30.19 10.14
N VAL A 414 1.72 -28.95 10.56
CA VAL A 414 0.78 -28.06 9.87
C VAL A 414 1.30 -27.69 8.48
N GLN A 415 2.62 -27.45 8.37
CA GLN A 415 3.26 -27.13 7.10
C GLN A 415 3.18 -28.30 6.10
N ASP A 416 3.56 -29.50 6.52
CA ASP A 416 3.51 -30.71 5.66
C ASP A 416 2.08 -31.02 5.23
N LEU A 417 1.12 -30.88 6.15
CA LEU A 417 -0.30 -31.05 5.86
C LEU A 417 -0.80 -30.01 4.85
N ALA A 418 -0.43 -28.74 5.02
CA ALA A 418 -0.79 -27.67 4.09
C ALA A 418 -0.23 -27.94 2.69
N PHE A 419 1.04 -28.34 2.56
CA PHE A 419 1.61 -28.71 1.27
C PHE A 419 0.94 -29.92 0.65
N SER A 420 0.53 -30.92 1.44
CA SER A 420 -0.23 -32.06 0.95
C SER A 420 -1.63 -31.70 0.42
N TYR A 421 -2.19 -30.57 0.85
CA TYR A 421 -3.47 -30.05 0.34
C TYR A 421 -3.31 -29.19 -0.91
N ILE A 422 -2.11 -28.65 -1.16
CA ILE A 422 -1.78 -27.84 -2.33
C ILE A 422 -1.35 -28.73 -3.51
N ALA A 423 -0.64 -29.83 -3.22
CA ALA A 423 -0.25 -30.85 -4.21
C ALA A 423 -1.47 -31.64 -4.71
#